data_AF-A0A382XD93-F1
#
_entry.id   AF-A0A382XD93-F1
#
_cell.length_a   1.000
_cell.length_b   1.000
_cell.length_c   1.000
_cell.angle_alpha   90.00
_cell.angle_beta   90.00
_cell.angle_gamma   90.00
#
_symmetry.space_group_name_H-M   'P 1'
#
loop_
_entity.id
_entity.type
_entity.pdbx_description
1 polymer ?
#
loop_
_entity_poly.entity_id
_entity_poly.type
_entity_poly.pdbx_seq_one_letter_code
_entity_poly.pdbx_strand_id
1 'polypeptide(L)'
;MLGYLSSPFKWFFKLEAAGGLLLLISAIIALIVSNSNYSEIYFNTFQEYIFIGFNNFGMKLSLLHWINDALMAIFFFFVTLEIKREFIQGELSSVKQALLPIIAAVGGMLVPALIYIYININNPETLNGWAIPSATDIAFSIGVLSLLGSRVPISLKVFLTALAIIDDLGAIIIIAFFYAGDLSLKYLGLLLLIFVLLLILNRFEVKRFLPYLIFGLLLWFFTHESGIHSTIAGVLLACTIPHRKKEHDFSLLVKIE
;
A
#
# COMPACT_ATOMS: atom_id res chain seq x y z
N MET A 1 0.24 21.31 16.31
CA MET A 1 1.53 21.13 17.02
C MET A 1 2.71 21.11 16.02
N LEU A 2 2.79 22.10 15.11
CA LEU A 2 3.82 22.21 14.05
C LEU A 2 4.42 23.64 13.95
N GLY A 3 4.24 24.45 15.00
CA GLY A 3 4.60 25.87 15.00
C GLY A 3 6.10 26.15 14.90
N TYR A 4 6.94 25.22 15.33
CA TYR A 4 8.39 25.42 15.57
C TYR A 4 9.32 24.89 14.48
N LEU A 5 8.82 24.51 13.30
CA LEU A 5 9.69 24.17 12.16
C LEU A 5 10.21 25.45 11.49
N SER A 6 11.54 25.50 11.26
CA SER A 6 12.20 26.62 10.57
C SER A 6 11.65 26.81 9.15
N SER A 7 11.68 28.05 8.62
CA SER A 7 11.12 28.38 7.30
C SER A 7 11.60 27.49 6.13
N PRO A 8 12.85 26.98 6.09
CA PRO A 8 13.29 26.06 5.03
C PRO A 8 12.63 24.68 5.12
N PHE A 9 12.39 24.17 6.33
CA PHE A 9 11.69 22.89 6.53
C PHE A 9 10.24 22.98 6.07
N LYS A 10 9.55 24.07 6.39
CA LYS A 10 8.18 24.32 5.91
C LYS A 10 8.11 24.47 4.39
N TRP A 11 9.16 25.01 3.77
CA TRP A 11 9.25 25.10 2.31
C TRP A 11 9.53 23.74 1.67
N PHE A 12 10.42 22.94 2.26
CA PHE A 12 10.74 21.60 1.77
C PHE A 12 9.51 20.69 1.72
N PHE A 13 8.72 20.62 2.79
CA PHE A 13 7.49 19.81 2.83
C PHE A 13 6.36 20.32 1.90
N LYS A 14 6.50 21.50 1.30
CA LYS A 14 5.56 22.01 0.28
C LYS A 14 5.95 21.64 -1.14
N LEU A 15 7.13 21.07 -1.36
CA LEU A 15 7.56 20.60 -2.68
C LEU A 15 6.85 19.28 -3.00
N GLU A 16 6.23 19.18 -4.18
CA GLU A 16 5.70 17.92 -4.71
C GLU A 16 6.77 16.80 -4.74
N ALA A 17 8.05 17.17 -4.92
CA ALA A 17 9.18 16.24 -4.96
C ALA A 17 9.76 15.85 -3.58
N ALA A 18 9.27 16.42 -2.47
CA ALA A 18 9.84 16.21 -1.15
C ALA A 18 9.78 14.74 -0.72
N GLY A 19 8.67 14.06 -1.01
CA GLY A 19 8.48 12.64 -0.70
C GLY A 19 9.50 11.75 -1.41
N GLY A 20 9.67 11.94 -2.73
CA GLY A 20 10.64 11.17 -3.52
C GLY A 20 12.10 11.41 -3.12
N LEU A 21 12.46 12.66 -2.79
CA LEU A 21 13.79 12.98 -2.27
C LEU A 21 14.04 12.34 -0.90
N LEU A 22 13.06 12.38 0.00
CA LEU A 22 13.17 11.75 1.31
C LEU A 22 13.32 10.23 1.18
N LEU A 23 12.55 9.60 0.30
CA LEU A 23 12.68 8.17 -0.01
C LEU A 23 14.08 7.81 -0.51
N LEU A 24 14.62 8.59 -1.46
CA LEU A 24 15.98 8.41 -1.98
C LEU A 24 17.03 8.54 -0.87
N ILE A 25 16.93 9.58 -0.04
CA ILE A 25 17.85 9.81 1.08
C ILE A 25 17.77 8.65 2.08
N SER A 26 16.57 8.19 2.43
CA SER A 26 16.37 7.03 3.30
C SER A 26 17.02 5.76 2.72
N ALA A 27 16.88 5.51 1.42
CA ALA A 27 17.51 4.37 0.75
C ALA A 27 19.04 4.46 0.77
N ILE A 28 19.61 5.65 0.51
CA ILE A 28 21.05 5.88 0.60
C ILE A 28 21.56 5.65 2.03
N ILE A 29 20.86 6.16 3.04
CA ILE A 29 21.21 5.92 4.45
C ILE A 29 21.16 4.42 4.76
N ALA A 30 20.12 3.71 4.33
CA ALA A 30 20.01 2.26 4.54
C ALA A 30 21.17 1.50 3.88
N LEU A 31 21.58 1.87 2.66
CA LEU A 31 22.75 1.30 1.98
C LEU A 31 24.06 1.59 2.72
N ILE A 32 24.26 2.83 3.19
CA ILE A 32 25.46 3.18 3.97
C ILE A 32 25.51 2.37 5.26
N VAL A 33 24.42 2.32 6.02
CA VAL A 33 24.35 1.61 7.30
C VAL A 33 24.57 0.12 7.12
N SER A 34 23.89 -0.50 6.14
CA SER A 34 24.01 -1.95 5.85
C SER A 34 25.39 -2.38 5.37
N ASN A 35 26.19 -1.48 4.80
CA ASN A 35 27.57 -1.73 4.36
C ASN A 35 28.64 -1.19 5.34
N SER A 36 28.24 -0.70 6.51
CA SER A 36 29.14 -0.14 7.53
C SER A 36 29.40 -1.13 8.68
N ASN A 37 30.25 -0.73 9.63
CA ASN A 37 30.48 -1.48 10.87
C ASN A 37 29.21 -1.64 11.73
N TYR A 38 28.13 -0.90 11.45
CA TYR A 38 26.84 -1.04 12.12
C TYR A 38 25.91 -2.08 11.48
N SER A 39 26.35 -2.75 10.41
CA SER A 39 25.57 -3.74 9.65
C SER A 39 25.01 -4.86 10.54
N GLU A 40 25.85 -5.43 11.42
CA GLU A 40 25.44 -6.52 12.31
C GLU A 40 24.33 -6.07 13.27
N ILE A 41 24.48 -4.90 13.90
CA ILE A 41 23.45 -4.33 14.78
C ILE A 41 22.17 -4.07 13.99
N TYR A 42 22.28 -3.48 12.80
CA TYR A 42 21.15 -3.17 11.93
C TYR A 42 20.33 -4.43 11.59
N PHE A 43 20.98 -5.48 11.07
CA PHE A 43 20.29 -6.71 10.70
C PHE A 43 19.76 -7.48 11.91
N ASN A 44 20.53 -7.56 13.01
CA ASN A 44 20.09 -8.24 14.23
C ASN A 44 18.83 -7.58 14.81
N THR A 45 18.79 -6.25 14.89
CA THR A 45 17.62 -5.51 15.37
C THR A 45 16.36 -5.83 14.55
N PHE A 46 16.46 -5.93 13.22
CA PHE A 46 15.32 -6.28 12.36
C PHE A 46 14.85 -7.73 12.51
N GLN A 47 15.73 -8.62 12.95
CA GLN A 47 15.43 -10.04 13.19
C GLN A 47 14.91 -10.32 14.61
N GLU A 48 14.98 -9.36 15.54
CA GLU A 48 14.43 -9.52 16.88
C GLU A 48 12.92 -9.80 16.84
N TYR A 49 12.49 -10.83 17.56
CA TYR A 49 11.08 -11.23 17.62
C TYR A 49 10.34 -10.45 18.71
N ILE A 50 9.27 -9.78 18.30
CA ILE A 50 8.36 -9.07 19.19
C ILE A 50 7.04 -9.84 19.24
N PHE A 51 6.67 -10.24 20.45
CA PHE A 51 5.36 -10.85 20.71
C PHE A 51 4.39 -9.77 21.21
N ILE A 52 3.27 -9.63 20.51
CA ILE A 52 2.15 -8.79 20.96
C ILE A 52 0.92 -9.68 21.12
N GLY A 53 0.48 -9.87 22.37
CA GLY A 53 -0.69 -10.69 22.69
C GLY A 53 -0.87 -10.99 24.17
N PHE A 54 -1.90 -11.76 24.46
CA PHE A 54 -2.24 -12.24 25.79
C PHE A 54 -2.10 -13.77 25.86
N ASN A 55 -1.17 -14.26 26.69
CA ASN A 55 -0.85 -15.68 26.86
C ASN A 55 -0.60 -16.40 25.52
N ASN A 56 -1.53 -17.26 25.08
CA ASN A 56 -1.42 -18.06 23.87
C ASN A 56 -2.08 -17.41 22.65
N PHE A 57 -2.64 -16.20 22.79
CA PHE A 57 -3.31 -15.49 21.71
C PHE A 57 -2.53 -14.21 21.40
N GLY A 58 -1.81 -14.21 20.28
CA GLY A 58 -0.95 -13.09 19.90
C GLY A 58 -0.12 -13.38 18.67
N MET A 59 0.47 -12.33 18.11
CA MET A 59 1.35 -12.42 16.96
C MET A 59 2.80 -12.35 17.43
N LYS A 60 3.60 -13.34 17.05
CA LYS A 60 5.06 -13.33 17.23
C LYS A 60 5.72 -13.13 15.88
N LEU A 61 6.16 -11.91 15.62
CA LEU A 61 6.79 -11.55 14.34
C LEU A 61 8.14 -10.90 14.59
N SER A 62 9.06 -11.01 13.63
CA SER A 62 10.28 -10.22 13.69
C SER A 62 9.94 -8.73 13.55
N LEU A 63 10.79 -7.85 14.06
CA LEU A 63 10.60 -6.41 13.94
C LEU A 63 10.40 -5.99 12.47
N LEU A 64 11.17 -6.56 11.55
CA LEU A 64 11.02 -6.33 10.11
C LEU A 64 9.61 -6.69 9.60
N HIS A 65 9.08 -7.84 10.01
CA HIS A 65 7.74 -8.27 9.60
C HIS A 65 6.65 -7.37 10.18
N TRP A 66 6.78 -6.96 11.46
CA TRP A 66 5.87 -5.97 12.05
C TRP A 66 5.86 -4.65 11.27
N ILE A 67 7.04 -4.13 10.93
CA ILE A 67 7.18 -2.88 10.18
C ILE A 67 6.56 -3.02 8.80
N ASN A 68 6.89 -4.09 8.07
CA ASN A 68 6.38 -4.32 6.72
C ASN A 68 4.85 -4.49 6.73
N ASP A 69 4.32 -5.38 7.55
CA ASP A 69 2.88 -5.67 7.57
C ASP A 69 2.04 -4.45 7.99
N ALA A 70 2.53 -3.66 8.96
CA ALA A 70 1.83 -2.46 9.42
C ALA A 70 1.94 -1.30 8.41
N LEU A 71 3.16 -0.96 7.97
CA LEU A 71 3.35 0.15 7.04
C LEU A 71 2.71 -0.14 5.68
N MET A 72 2.81 -1.37 5.17
CA MET A 72 2.18 -1.73 3.91
C MET A 72 0.66 -1.78 4.00
N ALA A 73 0.08 -2.21 5.13
CA ALA A 73 -1.37 -2.11 5.33
C ALA A 73 -1.84 -0.64 5.33
N ILE A 74 -1.09 0.26 5.95
CA ILE A 74 -1.37 1.70 5.92
C ILE A 74 -1.22 2.26 4.49
N PHE A 75 -0.15 1.90 3.79
CA PHE A 75 0.10 2.31 2.41
C PHE A 75 -1.04 1.89 1.48
N PHE A 76 -1.38 0.59 1.46
CA PHE A 76 -2.46 0.06 0.62
C PHE A 76 -3.84 0.58 1.01
N PHE A 77 -4.05 0.94 2.29
CA PHE A 77 -5.25 1.65 2.70
C PHE A 77 -5.38 3.01 2.00
N PHE A 78 -4.32 3.83 1.99
CA PHE A 78 -4.33 5.12 1.30
C PHE A 78 -4.44 4.97 -0.21
N VAL A 79 -3.66 4.06 -0.81
CA VAL A 79 -3.71 3.76 -2.25
C VAL A 79 -5.13 3.31 -2.66
N THR A 80 -5.80 2.52 -1.83
CA THR A 80 -7.17 2.06 -2.14
C THR A 80 -8.22 3.15 -1.91
N LEU A 81 -8.01 4.10 -0.99
CA LEU A 81 -8.86 5.28 -0.91
C LEU A 81 -8.70 6.17 -2.15
N GLU A 82 -7.48 6.29 -2.65
CA GLU A 82 -7.15 7.07 -3.83
C GLU A 82 -7.77 6.44 -5.09
N ILE A 83 -7.61 5.13 -5.30
CA ILE A 83 -8.24 4.46 -6.44
C ILE A 83 -9.76 4.60 -6.40
N LYS A 84 -10.36 4.52 -5.20
CA LYS A 84 -11.80 4.68 -5.01
C LYS A 84 -12.24 6.10 -5.36
N ARG A 85 -11.46 7.12 -5.02
CA ARG A 85 -11.69 8.51 -5.43
C ARG A 85 -11.64 8.65 -6.95
N GLU A 86 -10.60 8.10 -7.58
CA GLU A 86 -10.40 8.14 -9.04
C GLU A 86 -11.56 7.47 -9.80
N PHE A 87 -12.08 6.33 -9.31
CA PHE A 87 -13.24 5.67 -9.91
C PHE A 87 -14.55 6.45 -9.76
N ILE A 88 -14.71 7.26 -8.70
CA ILE A 88 -15.98 7.98 -8.43
C ILE A 88 -15.98 9.38 -9.07
N GLN A 89 -14.83 10.08 -9.06
CA GLN A 89 -14.71 11.50 -9.41
C GLN A 89 -13.53 11.85 -10.33
N GLY A 90 -12.59 10.92 -10.56
CA GLY A 90 -11.35 11.20 -11.27
C GLY A 90 -11.30 10.68 -12.71
N GLU A 91 -10.08 10.47 -13.20
CA GLU A 91 -9.78 10.06 -14.59
C GLU A 91 -10.22 8.62 -14.88
N LEU A 92 -10.44 7.80 -13.85
CA LEU A 92 -10.95 6.43 -13.99
C LEU A 92 -12.48 6.34 -13.93
N SER A 93 -13.18 7.47 -13.84
CA SER A 93 -14.64 7.49 -13.69
C SER A 93 -15.40 7.11 -14.96
N SER A 94 -14.81 7.28 -16.14
CA SER A 94 -15.39 6.83 -17.40
C SER A 94 -14.65 5.60 -17.94
N VAL A 95 -15.39 4.61 -18.42
CA VAL A 95 -14.82 3.37 -18.98
C VAL A 95 -13.82 3.67 -20.11
N LYS A 96 -14.10 4.69 -20.94
CA LYS A 96 -13.21 5.09 -22.03
C LYS A 96 -11.87 5.63 -21.53
N GLN A 97 -11.87 6.43 -20.47
CA GLN A 97 -10.63 6.96 -19.89
C GLN A 97 -9.89 5.89 -19.08
N ALA A 98 -10.61 5.04 -18.34
CA ALA A 98 -10.03 3.97 -17.53
C ALA A 98 -9.37 2.85 -18.35
N LEU A 99 -9.83 2.60 -19.58
CA LEU A 99 -9.29 1.55 -20.46
C LEU A 99 -7.80 1.71 -20.73
N LEU A 100 -7.32 2.93 -20.99
CA LEU A 100 -5.91 3.16 -21.33
C LEU A 100 -4.97 2.83 -20.15
N PRO A 101 -5.16 3.39 -18.93
CA PRO A 101 -4.38 3.01 -17.76
C PRO A 101 -4.46 1.51 -17.45
N ILE A 102 -5.65 0.90 -17.52
CA ILE A 102 -5.82 -0.53 -17.20
C ILE A 102 -5.05 -1.42 -18.19
N ILE A 103 -5.16 -1.17 -19.50
CA ILE A 103 -4.43 -1.96 -20.50
C ILE A 103 -2.92 -1.75 -20.36
N ALA A 104 -2.49 -0.52 -20.13
CA ALA A 104 -1.08 -0.20 -19.92
C ALA A 104 -0.52 -0.88 -18.67
N ALA A 105 -1.26 -0.88 -17.57
CA ALA A 105 -0.93 -1.57 -16.33
C ALA A 105 -0.85 -3.09 -16.52
N VAL A 106 -1.89 -3.70 -17.07
CA VAL A 106 -1.90 -5.15 -17.34
C VAL A 106 -0.74 -5.57 -18.25
N GLY A 107 -0.45 -4.80 -19.30
CA GLY A 107 0.74 -5.02 -20.13
C GLY A 107 2.06 -4.81 -19.37
N GLY A 108 2.12 -3.76 -18.55
CA GLY A 108 3.24 -3.40 -17.68
C GLY A 108 3.54 -4.44 -16.62
N MET A 109 2.55 -5.22 -16.17
CA MET A 109 2.75 -6.33 -15.25
C MET A 109 3.07 -7.65 -15.95
N LEU A 110 2.36 -7.97 -17.04
CA LEU A 110 2.47 -9.25 -17.74
C LEU A 110 3.81 -9.39 -18.44
N VAL A 111 4.28 -8.35 -19.14
CA VAL A 111 5.51 -8.44 -19.93
C VAL A 111 6.75 -8.68 -19.04
N PRO A 112 6.99 -7.92 -17.95
CA PRO A 112 8.12 -8.19 -17.06
C PRO A 112 8.03 -9.56 -16.37
N ALA A 113 6.83 -9.98 -15.95
CA ALA A 113 6.60 -11.30 -15.37
C ALA A 113 6.99 -12.44 -16.34
N LEU A 114 6.53 -12.36 -17.60
CA LEU A 114 6.85 -13.36 -18.62
C LEU A 114 8.34 -13.41 -18.94
N ILE A 115 9.00 -12.24 -19.03
CA ILE A 115 10.45 -12.16 -19.22
C ILE A 115 11.17 -12.83 -18.04
N TYR A 116 10.75 -12.56 -16.81
CA TYR A 116 11.35 -13.16 -15.62
C TYR A 116 11.19 -14.69 -15.58
N ILE A 117 9.99 -15.19 -15.89
CA ILE A 117 9.70 -16.62 -15.97
C ILE A 117 10.56 -17.28 -17.04
N TYR A 118 10.67 -16.67 -18.23
CA TYR A 118 11.48 -17.20 -19.32
C TYR A 118 12.96 -17.34 -18.91
N ILE A 119 13.52 -16.34 -18.22
CA ILE A 119 14.91 -16.37 -17.75
C ILE A 119 15.10 -17.42 -16.65
N ASN A 120 14.13 -17.59 -15.74
CA ASN A 120 14.24 -18.45 -14.57
C ASN A 120 13.59 -19.84 -14.73
N ILE A 121 13.20 -20.23 -15.95
CA ILE A 121 12.39 -21.44 -16.17
C ILE A 121 13.06 -22.73 -15.68
N ASN A 122 14.40 -22.74 -15.65
CA ASN A 122 15.21 -23.90 -15.23
C ASN A 122 15.54 -23.89 -13.73
N ASN A 123 15.15 -22.85 -12.98
CA ASN A 123 15.42 -22.74 -11.55
C ASN A 123 14.12 -22.63 -10.75
N PRO A 124 13.62 -23.75 -10.20
CA PRO A 124 12.37 -23.77 -9.44
C PRO A 124 12.35 -22.85 -8.23
N GLU A 125 13.49 -22.59 -7.59
CA GLU A 125 13.56 -21.74 -6.40
C GLU A 125 13.31 -20.27 -6.74
N THR A 126 13.90 -19.79 -7.84
CA THR A 126 13.73 -18.39 -8.25
C THR A 126 12.47 -18.14 -9.04
N LEU A 127 11.85 -19.17 -9.64
CA LEU A 127 10.63 -19.04 -10.42
C LEU A 127 9.44 -18.49 -9.60
N ASN A 128 9.43 -18.74 -8.29
CA ASN A 128 8.47 -18.13 -7.37
C ASN A 128 8.61 -16.61 -7.30
N GLY A 129 9.68 -15.98 -7.78
CA GLY A 129 9.85 -14.52 -7.78
C GLY A 129 9.16 -13.77 -8.92
N TRP A 130 8.29 -14.42 -9.72
CA TRP A 130 7.77 -13.84 -10.96
C TRP A 130 6.95 -12.56 -10.81
N ALA A 131 6.35 -12.32 -9.64
CA ALA A 131 5.58 -11.11 -9.34
C ALA A 131 6.45 -9.91 -8.93
N ILE A 132 7.73 -10.13 -8.59
CA ILE A 132 8.67 -9.07 -8.16
C ILE A 132 8.83 -7.95 -9.21
N PRO A 133 9.09 -8.24 -10.50
CA PRO A 133 9.29 -7.20 -11.51
C PRO A 133 8.00 -6.50 -11.97
N SER A 134 6.82 -6.95 -11.51
CA SER A 134 5.53 -6.37 -11.89
C SER A 134 5.15 -5.14 -11.05
N ALA A 135 5.76 -4.94 -9.88
CA ALA A 135 5.44 -3.83 -8.97
C ALA A 135 6.21 -2.55 -9.36
N THR A 136 5.56 -1.39 -9.24
CA THR A 136 6.14 -0.08 -9.59
C THR A 136 6.04 0.89 -8.41
N ASP A 137 7.16 1.40 -7.90
CA ASP A 137 7.15 2.39 -6.81
C ASP A 137 6.58 3.74 -7.29
N ILE A 138 5.32 4.00 -6.92
CA ILE A 138 4.59 5.22 -7.24
C ILE A 138 5.24 6.48 -6.66
N ALA A 139 5.74 6.40 -5.42
CA ALA A 139 6.27 7.56 -4.71
C ALA A 139 7.59 8.01 -5.35
N PHE A 140 8.43 7.06 -5.74
CA PHE A 140 9.65 7.35 -6.47
C PHE A 140 9.37 7.89 -7.87
N SER A 141 8.45 7.25 -8.60
CA SER A 141 8.11 7.62 -9.98
C SER A 141 7.56 9.05 -10.08
N ILE A 142 6.62 9.41 -9.21
CA ILE A 142 6.07 10.77 -9.13
C ILE A 142 7.14 11.75 -8.63
N GLY A 143 7.97 11.35 -7.67
CA GLY A 143 9.09 12.15 -7.18
C GLY A 143 10.03 12.58 -8.29
N VAL A 144 10.48 11.65 -9.13
CA VAL A 144 11.36 11.93 -10.27
C VAL A 144 10.68 12.80 -11.32
N LEU A 145 9.41 12.52 -11.68
CA LEU A 145 8.66 13.39 -12.60
C LEU A 145 8.51 14.82 -12.08
N SER A 146 8.38 14.98 -10.78
CA SER A 146 8.22 16.29 -10.14
C SER A 146 9.51 17.12 -10.19
N LEU A 147 10.68 16.46 -10.21
CA LEU A 147 11.98 17.13 -10.42
C LEU A 147 12.14 17.73 -11.82
N LEU A 148 11.43 17.19 -12.82
CA LEU A 148 11.44 17.73 -14.19
C LEU A 148 10.61 19.02 -14.32
N GLY A 149 9.91 19.43 -13.26
CA GLY A 149 9.20 20.70 -13.16
C GLY A 149 8.11 20.87 -14.22
N SER A 150 8.09 22.03 -14.87
CA SER A 150 7.06 22.41 -15.86
C SER A 150 7.17 21.69 -17.20
N ARG A 151 8.22 20.88 -17.43
CA ARG A 151 8.38 20.12 -18.68
C ARG A 151 7.41 18.94 -18.79
N VAL A 152 6.88 18.47 -17.66
CA VAL A 152 5.96 17.34 -17.61
C VAL A 152 4.53 17.85 -17.44
N PRO A 153 3.61 17.53 -18.35
CA PRO A 153 2.22 17.95 -18.22
C PRO A 153 1.53 17.23 -17.05
N ILE A 154 0.60 17.92 -16.41
CA ILE A 154 -0.16 17.40 -15.25
C ILE A 154 -0.92 16.11 -15.63
N SER A 155 -1.46 16.04 -16.85
CA SER A 155 -2.14 14.84 -17.35
C SER A 155 -1.26 13.59 -17.34
N LEU A 156 0.06 13.72 -17.59
CA LEU A 156 0.98 12.59 -17.53
C LEU A 156 1.24 12.14 -16.10
N LYS A 157 1.32 13.09 -15.15
CA LYS A 157 1.44 12.77 -13.72
C LYS A 157 0.22 11.97 -13.26
N VAL A 158 -0.98 12.44 -13.56
CA VAL A 158 -2.24 11.75 -13.20
C VAL A 158 -2.33 10.37 -13.87
N PHE A 159 -1.99 10.28 -15.16
CA PHE A 159 -1.96 9.01 -15.88
C PHE A 159 -0.98 8.00 -15.23
N LEU A 160 0.23 8.43 -14.89
CA LEU A 160 1.22 7.55 -14.27
C LEU A 160 0.80 7.12 -12.87
N THR A 161 0.22 8.03 -12.08
CA THR A 161 -0.37 7.71 -10.78
C THR A 161 -1.44 6.63 -10.92
N ALA A 162 -2.37 6.78 -11.87
CA ALA A 162 -3.42 5.80 -12.10
C ALA A 162 -2.85 4.43 -12.54
N LEU A 163 -1.86 4.43 -13.45
CA LEU A 163 -1.17 3.21 -13.89
C LEU A 163 -0.48 2.50 -12.71
N ALA A 164 0.31 3.23 -11.93
CA ALA A 164 1.06 2.67 -10.80
C ALA A 164 0.13 2.12 -9.70
N ILE A 165 -0.99 2.79 -9.43
CA ILE A 165 -1.98 2.29 -8.46
C ILE A 165 -2.61 0.98 -8.95
N ILE A 166 -2.95 0.88 -10.25
CA ILE A 166 -3.53 -0.33 -10.82
C ILE A 166 -2.51 -1.47 -10.78
N ASP A 167 -1.25 -1.20 -11.12
CA ASP A 167 -0.16 -2.18 -11.04
C ASP A 167 0.03 -2.70 -9.60
N ASP A 168 0.08 -1.80 -8.60
CA ASP A 168 0.24 -2.17 -7.19
C ASP A 168 -0.94 -2.99 -6.67
N LEU A 169 -2.18 -2.60 -7.01
CA LEU A 169 -3.39 -3.35 -6.66
C LEU A 169 -3.47 -4.69 -7.39
N GLY A 170 -2.99 -4.77 -8.63
CA GLY A 170 -2.86 -6.02 -9.36
C GLY A 170 -1.84 -6.94 -8.67
N ALA A 171 -0.67 -6.41 -8.32
CA ALA A 171 0.41 -7.15 -7.71
C ALA A 171 0.01 -7.70 -6.34
N ILE A 172 -0.64 -6.91 -5.48
CA ILE A 172 -1.14 -7.40 -4.19
C ILE A 172 -2.20 -8.50 -4.35
N ILE A 173 -3.08 -8.41 -5.36
CA ILE A 173 -4.06 -9.47 -5.65
C ILE A 173 -3.35 -10.75 -6.10
N ILE A 174 -2.34 -10.63 -6.98
CA ILE A 174 -1.52 -11.77 -7.40
C ILE A 174 -0.84 -12.41 -6.18
N ILE A 175 -0.19 -11.59 -5.35
CA ILE A 175 0.52 -12.04 -4.16
C ILE A 175 -0.45 -12.73 -3.19
N ALA A 176 -1.66 -12.18 -3.02
CA ALA A 176 -2.70 -12.75 -2.18
C ALA A 176 -3.14 -14.16 -2.62
N PHE A 177 -3.29 -14.41 -3.92
CA PHE A 177 -3.80 -15.68 -4.43
C PHE A 177 -2.72 -16.73 -4.66
N PHE A 178 -1.53 -16.32 -5.09
CA PHE A 178 -0.45 -17.24 -5.46
C PHE A 178 0.57 -17.48 -4.34
N TYR A 179 0.64 -16.60 -3.34
CA TYR A 179 1.61 -16.68 -2.24
C TYR A 179 0.93 -16.76 -0.87
N ALA A 180 -0.36 -17.09 -0.83
CA ALA A 180 -1.04 -17.39 0.43
C ALA A 180 -0.36 -18.59 1.10
N GLY A 181 -0.16 -18.49 2.41
CA GLY A 181 0.34 -19.59 3.24
C GLY A 181 -0.78 -20.59 3.60
N ASP A 182 -0.56 -21.33 4.68
CA ASP A 182 -1.57 -22.26 5.21
C ASP A 182 -2.84 -21.50 5.64
N LEU A 183 -3.92 -21.73 4.90
CA LEU A 183 -5.19 -21.03 5.12
C LEU A 183 -5.93 -21.58 6.34
N SER A 184 -6.07 -20.75 7.37
CA SER A 184 -6.94 -21.07 8.50
C SER A 184 -8.38 -20.67 8.23
N LEU A 185 -9.24 -21.65 7.92
CA LEU A 185 -10.67 -21.44 7.68
C LEU A 185 -11.38 -20.73 8.84
N LYS A 186 -10.92 -20.95 10.08
CA LYS A 186 -11.46 -20.30 11.28
C LYS A 186 -11.25 -18.79 11.23
N TYR A 187 -10.03 -18.35 10.94
CA TYR A 187 -9.70 -16.92 10.87
C TYR A 187 -10.27 -16.27 9.61
N LEU A 188 -10.37 -17.01 8.50
CA LEU A 188 -11.06 -16.54 7.29
C LEU A 188 -12.55 -16.23 7.57
N GLY A 189 -13.23 -17.08 8.33
CA GLY A 189 -14.61 -16.84 8.75
C GLY A 189 -14.76 -15.59 9.63
N LEU A 190 -13.81 -15.36 10.55
CA LEU A 190 -13.78 -14.15 11.38
C LEU A 190 -13.48 -12.89 10.57
N LEU A 191 -12.53 -12.96 9.62
CA LEU A 191 -12.22 -11.90 8.68
C LEU A 191 -13.48 -11.48 7.89
N LEU A 192 -14.20 -12.46 7.33
CA LEU A 192 -15.42 -12.22 6.59
C LEU A 192 -16.50 -11.58 7.48
N LEU A 193 -16.65 -12.05 8.72
CA LEU A 193 -17.58 -11.48 9.68
C LEU A 193 -17.26 -10.00 9.99
N ILE A 194 -16.00 -9.67 10.25
CA ILE A 194 -15.57 -8.27 10.47
C ILE A 194 -15.80 -7.42 9.22
N PHE A 195 -15.51 -7.96 8.04
CA PHE A 195 -15.75 -7.27 6.78
C PHE A 195 -17.24 -6.97 6.56
N VAL A 196 -18.13 -7.92 6.85
CA VAL A 196 -19.58 -7.70 6.79
C VAL A 196 -20.03 -6.65 7.80
N LEU A 197 -19.48 -6.64 9.02
CA LEU A 197 -19.78 -5.59 10.01
C LEU A 197 -19.36 -4.20 9.52
N LEU A 198 -18.19 -4.09 8.87
CA LEU A 198 -17.75 -2.84 8.24
C LEU A 198 -18.69 -2.39 7.12
N LEU A 199 -19.19 -3.32 6.29
CA LEU A 199 -20.20 -3.01 5.27
C LEU A 199 -21.53 -2.55 5.89
N ILE A 200 -21.94 -3.14 7.01
CA ILE A 200 -23.14 -2.73 7.76
C ILE A 200 -22.95 -1.32 8.31
N LEU A 201 -21.80 -0.99 8.90
CA LEU A 201 -21.48 0.36 9.37
C LEU A 201 -21.52 1.39 8.25
N ASN A 202 -21.00 1.03 7.07
CA ASN A 202 -21.04 1.87 5.88
C ASN A 202 -22.50 2.09 5.42
N ARG A 203 -23.32 1.03 5.45
CA ARG A 203 -24.76 1.11 5.11
C ARG A 203 -25.54 2.01 6.07
N PHE A 204 -25.18 2.03 7.35
CA PHE A 204 -25.74 2.96 8.34
C PHE A 204 -25.12 4.36 8.30
N GLU A 205 -24.28 4.66 7.31
CA GLU A 205 -23.69 5.98 7.08
C GLU A 205 -22.90 6.56 8.26
N VAL A 206 -22.29 5.69 9.07
CA VAL A 206 -21.50 6.12 10.21
C VAL A 206 -20.28 6.91 9.69
N LYS A 207 -20.24 8.22 9.96
CA LYS A 207 -19.16 9.13 9.53
C LYS A 207 -17.93 9.12 10.44
N ARG A 208 -18.02 8.52 11.64
CA ARG A 208 -16.91 8.47 12.60
C ARG A 208 -15.88 7.44 12.12
N PHE A 209 -14.61 7.83 12.03
CA PHE A 209 -13.50 6.94 11.62
C PHE A 209 -13.13 5.91 12.69
N LEU A 210 -13.31 6.23 13.96
CA LEU A 210 -12.84 5.42 15.09
C LEU A 210 -13.39 3.97 15.09
N PRO A 211 -14.68 3.72 14.81
CA PRO A 211 -15.18 2.35 14.59
C PRO A 211 -14.48 1.61 13.44
N TYR A 212 -14.27 2.26 12.29
CA TYR A 212 -13.57 1.65 11.16
C TYR A 212 -12.13 1.32 11.52
N LEU A 213 -11.44 2.18 12.28
CA LEU A 213 -10.08 1.89 12.74
C LEU A 213 -10.03 0.67 13.65
N ILE A 214 -10.94 0.55 14.62
CA ILE A 214 -11.00 -0.61 15.53
C ILE A 214 -11.26 -1.90 14.75
N PHE A 215 -12.28 -1.90 13.89
CA PHE A 215 -12.58 -3.06 13.06
C PHE A 215 -11.49 -3.35 12.02
N GLY A 216 -10.80 -2.32 11.53
CA GLY A 216 -9.65 -2.44 10.64
C GLY A 216 -8.45 -3.11 11.30
N LEU A 217 -8.15 -2.79 12.56
CA LEU A 217 -7.11 -3.48 13.33
C LEU A 217 -7.46 -4.95 13.57
N LEU A 218 -8.72 -5.26 13.88
CA LEU A 218 -9.21 -6.63 13.99
C LEU A 218 -9.12 -7.36 12.64
N LEU A 219 -9.49 -6.70 11.55
CA LEU A 219 -9.41 -7.22 10.20
C LEU A 219 -7.95 -7.55 9.84
N TRP A 220 -7.01 -6.66 10.15
CA TRP A 220 -5.58 -6.85 9.93
C TRP A 220 -5.04 -8.06 10.71
N PHE A 221 -5.36 -8.16 12.00
CA PHE A 221 -5.00 -9.30 12.83
C PHE A 221 -5.53 -10.62 12.27
N PHE A 222 -6.82 -10.69 11.90
CA PHE A 222 -7.39 -11.92 11.33
C PHE A 222 -6.87 -12.25 9.93
N THR A 223 -6.49 -11.24 9.14
CA THR A 223 -5.87 -11.45 7.83
C THR A 223 -4.53 -12.14 7.99
N HIS A 224 -3.68 -11.63 8.89
CA HIS A 224 -2.39 -12.23 9.22
C HIS A 224 -2.54 -13.69 9.68
N GLU A 225 -3.40 -13.93 10.68
CA GLU A 225 -3.64 -15.28 11.21
C GLU A 225 -4.33 -16.23 10.22
N SER A 226 -4.98 -15.70 9.18
CA SER A 226 -5.63 -16.51 8.14
C SER A 226 -4.67 -17.05 7.09
N GLY A 227 -3.39 -16.65 7.10
CA GLY A 227 -2.40 -17.01 6.08
C GLY A 227 -2.49 -16.17 4.80
N ILE A 228 -3.38 -15.16 4.79
CA ILE A 228 -3.48 -14.16 3.74
C ILE A 228 -2.52 -13.01 4.05
N HIS A 229 -2.01 -12.35 3.02
CA HIS A 229 -1.16 -11.17 3.18
C HIS A 229 -1.90 -10.05 3.94
N SER A 230 -1.31 -9.62 5.07
CA SER A 230 -1.86 -8.61 5.99
C SER A 230 -2.21 -7.29 5.31
N THR A 231 -1.55 -6.98 4.19
CA THR A 231 -1.76 -5.78 3.37
C THR A 231 -3.18 -5.67 2.81
N ILE A 232 -3.84 -6.81 2.55
CA ILE A 232 -5.22 -6.84 2.03
C ILE A 232 -6.21 -6.22 3.01
N ALA A 233 -5.93 -6.28 4.32
CA ALA A 233 -6.80 -5.66 5.31
C ALA A 233 -6.94 -4.14 5.08
N GLY A 234 -5.85 -3.48 4.66
CA GLY A 234 -5.88 -2.06 4.29
C GLY A 234 -6.80 -1.80 3.10
N VAL A 235 -6.69 -2.63 2.06
CA VAL A 235 -7.54 -2.56 0.85
C VAL A 235 -9.02 -2.76 1.21
N LEU A 236 -9.34 -3.83 1.94
CA LEU A 236 -10.71 -4.14 2.35
C LEU A 236 -11.32 -3.03 3.22
N LEU A 237 -10.55 -2.51 4.18
CA LEU A 237 -10.99 -1.42 5.03
C LEU A 237 -11.31 -0.16 4.21
N ALA A 238 -10.40 0.25 3.31
CA ALA A 238 -10.61 1.40 2.44
C ALA A 238 -11.85 1.27 1.55
N CYS A 239 -12.11 0.07 1.02
CA CYS A 239 -13.33 -0.21 0.26
C CYS A 239 -14.61 0.04 1.08
N THR A 240 -14.59 -0.26 2.38
CA THR A 240 -15.76 -0.07 3.27
C THR A 240 -15.99 1.36 3.73
N ILE A 241 -15.00 2.25 3.66
CA ILE A 241 -15.18 3.64 4.11
C ILE A 241 -16.08 4.41 3.14
N PRO A 242 -17.14 5.10 3.58
CA PRO A 242 -18.02 5.85 2.71
C PRO A 242 -17.29 7.00 1.99
N HIS A 243 -17.48 7.09 0.67
CA HIS A 243 -17.02 8.20 -0.17
C HIS A 243 -18.24 8.76 -0.92
N ARG A 244 -18.63 10.02 -0.67
CA ARG A 244 -19.88 10.60 -1.21
C ARG A 244 -19.63 11.83 -2.07
N LYS A 245 -20.45 11.93 -3.12
CA LYS A 245 -20.45 12.95 -4.19
C LYS A 245 -21.05 14.31 -3.82
N LYS A 246 -21.59 14.51 -2.61
CA LYS A 246 -22.27 15.78 -2.28
C LYS A 246 -21.29 16.82 -1.77
N GLU A 247 -21.14 17.87 -2.57
CA GLU A 247 -20.57 19.17 -2.18
C GLU A 247 -21.06 19.53 -0.78
N HIS A 248 -20.12 19.91 0.10
CA HIS A 248 -20.33 20.38 1.48
C HIS A 248 -20.45 19.39 2.65
N ASP A 249 -20.08 18.11 2.54
CA ASP A 249 -20.09 17.26 3.74
C ASP A 249 -18.89 16.30 3.88
N PHE A 250 -17.90 16.74 4.67
CA PHE A 250 -16.91 15.96 5.43
C PHE A 250 -16.40 14.67 4.78
N SER A 251 -15.57 14.79 3.74
CA SER A 251 -14.72 13.70 3.28
C SER A 251 -13.55 13.52 4.26
N LEU A 252 -13.31 12.29 4.74
CA LEU A 252 -12.19 11.95 5.63
C LEU A 252 -10.82 12.22 4.99
N LEU A 253 -10.73 12.23 3.66
CA LEU A 253 -9.53 12.60 2.90
C LEU A 253 -9.11 14.05 3.17
N VAL A 254 -10.07 14.99 3.22
CA VAL A 254 -9.81 16.44 3.39
C VAL A 254 -9.32 16.79 4.80
N LYS A 255 -9.43 15.86 5.76
CA LYS A 255 -8.92 16.05 7.12
C LYS A 255 -7.50 15.52 7.31
N ILE A 256 -6.99 14.75 6.35
CA ILE A 256 -5.69 14.07 6.41
C ILE A 256 -4.68 14.72 5.44
N GLU A 257 -5.15 15.31 4.33
CA GLU A 257 -4.41 16.34 3.57
C GLU A 257 -4.27 17.65 4.39
#